data_AF-A0A7W9YV01-F1
#
_entry.id   AF-A0A7W9YV01-F1
#
_cell.length_a   1.000
_cell.length_b   1.000
_cell.length_c   1.000
_cell.angle_alpha   90.00
_cell.angle_beta   90.00
_cell.angle_gamma   90.00
#
_symmetry.space_group_name_H-M   'P 1'
#
loop_
_entity.id
_entity.type
_entity.pdbx_description
1 polymer ?
#
loop_
_entity_poly.entity_id
_entity_poly.type
_entity_poly.pdbx_seq_one_letter_code
_entity_poly.pdbx_strand_id
1 'polypeptide(L)'
;MRLLAYLAAFFDYVASGTMIRFFQTNWRFALYFLYPFAALLAFLWIGSLGFRLVSLVDPPGGLILPLVAGIGLTVVVGGYLGRRYFVFHLMDLWSFSREHLHCRRADMDARLSAWGDLIKDRIADANFDEVLLVGHSTGGAMILDLAELVGERLETEGRAVNFKVLTVGSTSLKVALHPAANRARARMAALATRMQIRWIEFQALTDIINFYKCDPYALAGLTHDRREAFPQQYQVRFREMLEPAIYRRIKRNFFRVHYQFISANSRQYFYDFFMICCGTRSLEEARPGSMPLIDGEQRWAEHNRTKVHHD
;
A
#
# COMPACT_ATOMS: atom_id res chain seq x y z
N MET A 1 24.00 1.98 9.09
CA MET A 1 23.45 1.96 7.71
C MET A 1 21.99 2.42 7.64
N ARG A 2 21.03 1.81 8.37
CA ARG A 2 19.60 2.18 8.34
C ARG A 2 19.30 3.70 8.46
N LEU A 3 19.81 4.36 9.51
CA LEU A 3 19.52 5.78 9.75
C LEU A 3 19.96 6.66 8.58
N LEU A 4 21.16 6.44 8.05
CA LEU A 4 21.69 7.20 6.91
C LEU A 4 20.86 6.97 5.65
N ALA A 5 20.52 5.70 5.35
CA ALA A 5 19.67 5.37 4.21
C ALA A 5 18.28 6.02 4.33
N TYR A 6 17.73 6.08 5.55
CA TYR A 6 16.46 6.74 5.81
C TYR A 6 16.55 8.25 5.64
N LEU A 7 17.56 8.90 6.23
CA LEU A 7 17.74 10.35 6.09
C LEU A 7 17.97 10.74 4.64
N ALA A 8 18.76 9.97 3.90
CA ALA A 8 18.94 10.16 2.45
C ALA A 8 17.60 10.09 1.72
N ALA A 9 16.76 9.09 2.01
CA ALA A 9 15.42 9.00 1.43
C ALA A 9 14.53 10.18 1.84
N PHE A 10 14.45 10.49 3.13
CA PHE A 10 13.62 11.58 3.64
C PHE A 10 13.98 12.92 2.99
N PHE A 11 15.26 13.27 2.94
CA PHE A 11 15.71 14.52 2.33
C PHE A 11 15.58 14.51 0.81
N ASP A 12 15.69 13.37 0.13
CA ASP A 12 15.37 13.25 -1.30
C ASP A 12 13.91 13.60 -1.59
N TYR A 13 12.97 13.08 -0.78
CA TYR A 13 11.54 13.42 -0.88
C TYR A 13 11.24 14.89 -0.55
N VAL A 14 11.98 15.51 0.37
CA VAL A 14 11.83 16.94 0.72
C VAL A 14 12.42 17.84 -0.37
N ALA A 15 13.68 17.60 -0.76
CA ALA A 15 14.40 18.42 -1.73
C ALA A 15 13.78 18.34 -3.14
N SER A 16 13.17 17.21 -3.50
CA SER A 16 12.46 17.06 -4.77
C SER A 16 11.08 17.73 -4.80
N GLY A 17 10.62 18.32 -3.68
CA GLY A 17 9.29 18.88 -3.53
C GLY A 17 8.17 17.84 -3.40
N THR A 18 8.51 16.55 -3.37
CA THR A 18 7.52 15.46 -3.30
C THR A 18 6.74 15.50 -1.98
N MET A 19 7.37 15.90 -0.88
CA MET A 19 6.67 16.12 0.40
C MET A 19 5.54 17.15 0.28
N ILE A 20 5.78 18.25 -0.45
CA ILE A 20 4.75 19.29 -0.67
C ILE A 20 3.58 18.70 -1.47
N ARG A 21 3.89 17.92 -2.51
CA ARG A 21 2.87 17.19 -3.29
C ARG A 21 2.07 16.24 -2.41
N PHE A 22 2.69 15.53 -1.45
CA PHE A 22 1.94 14.73 -0.49
C PHE A 22 0.96 15.56 0.32
N PHE A 23 1.34 16.73 0.82
CA PHE A 23 0.41 17.61 1.54
C PHE A 23 -0.74 18.10 0.67
N GLN A 24 -0.46 18.47 -0.58
CA GLN A 24 -1.45 18.92 -1.56
C GLN A 24 -2.43 17.81 -1.96
N THR A 25 -1.92 16.58 -2.11
CA THR A 25 -2.72 15.43 -2.51
C THR A 25 -3.48 14.81 -1.35
N ASN A 26 -2.81 14.52 -0.23
CA ASN A 26 -3.40 13.92 0.96
C ASN A 26 -2.58 14.22 2.23
N TRP A 27 -3.02 15.22 3.00
CA TRP A 27 -2.35 15.64 4.24
C TRP A 27 -2.23 14.52 5.30
N ARG A 28 -3.17 13.57 5.35
CA ARG A 28 -3.11 12.46 6.32
C ARG A 28 -1.93 11.54 6.01
N PHE A 29 -1.75 11.23 4.72
CA PHE A 29 -0.59 10.48 4.26
C PHE A 29 0.72 11.25 4.52
N ALA A 30 0.74 12.56 4.30
CA ALA A 30 1.92 13.39 4.56
C ALA A 30 2.34 13.34 6.04
N LEU A 31 1.40 13.41 6.98
CA LEU A 31 1.67 13.25 8.41
C LEU A 31 2.19 11.85 8.75
N TYR A 32 1.60 10.81 8.15
CA TYR A 32 2.10 9.45 8.29
C TYR A 32 3.54 9.31 7.75
N PHE A 33 3.86 9.95 6.63
CA PHE A 33 5.21 9.94 6.06
C PHE A 33 6.23 10.64 6.97
N LEU A 34 5.83 11.72 7.66
CA LEU A 34 6.67 12.47 8.62
C LEU A 34 6.89 11.75 9.96
N TYR A 35 6.08 10.74 10.29
CA TYR A 35 6.10 10.08 11.58
C TYR A 35 7.50 9.57 12.02
N PRO A 36 8.29 8.87 11.18
CA PRO A 36 9.60 8.40 11.62
C PRO A 36 10.58 9.55 11.89
N PHE A 37 10.50 10.64 11.13
CA PHE A 37 11.33 11.82 11.37
C PHE A 37 11.00 12.49 12.71
N ALA A 38 9.70 12.70 12.98
CA ALA A 38 9.23 13.23 14.26
C ALA A 38 9.62 12.33 15.45
N ALA A 39 9.56 11.00 15.30
CA ALA A 39 9.99 10.06 16.32
C ALA A 39 11.49 10.15 16.61
N LEU A 40 12.33 10.28 15.58
CA LEU A 40 13.78 10.47 15.75
C LEU A 40 14.09 11.77 16.50
N LEU A 41 13.39 12.87 16.18
CA LEU A 41 13.51 14.13 16.93
C LEU A 41 13.09 13.96 18.40
N ALA A 42 12.02 13.22 18.67
CA ALA A 42 11.60 12.92 20.05
C ALA A 42 12.66 12.10 20.81
N PHE A 43 13.31 11.13 20.17
CA PHE A 43 14.38 10.34 20.79
C PHE A 43 15.64 11.18 21.09
N LEU A 44 15.98 12.10 20.19
CA LEU A 44 17.05 13.09 20.41
C LEU A 44 16.69 14.03 21.56
N TRP A 45 15.44 14.50 21.62
CA TRP A 45 14.96 15.37 22.68
C TRP A 45 15.04 14.68 24.06
N ILE A 46 14.60 13.43 24.16
CA ILE A 46 14.74 12.62 25.38
C ILE A 46 16.22 12.46 25.78
N GLY A 47 17.11 12.19 24.84
CA GLY A 47 18.56 12.14 25.12
C GLY A 47 19.11 13.46 25.62
N SER A 48 18.68 14.59 25.04
CA SER A 48 19.11 15.92 25.50
C SER A 48 18.62 16.24 26.93
N LEU A 49 17.45 15.71 27.33
CA LEU A 49 16.99 15.77 28.71
C LEU A 49 17.89 14.93 29.62
N GLY A 50 18.26 13.71 29.21
CA GLY A 50 19.22 12.87 29.93
C GLY A 50 20.57 13.54 30.13
N PHE A 51 21.11 14.16 29.07
CA PHE A 51 22.33 14.98 29.13
C PHE A 51 22.18 16.10 30.18
N ARG A 52 21.11 16.90 30.09
CA ARG A 52 20.90 18.03 31.01
C ARG A 52 20.76 17.60 32.46
N LEU A 53 19.99 16.54 32.74
CA LEU A 53 19.80 16.05 34.10
C LEU A 53 21.11 15.60 34.75
N VAL A 54 21.97 14.92 33.98
CA VAL A 54 23.29 14.50 34.48
C VAL A 54 24.26 15.68 34.60
N SER A 55 24.17 16.69 33.73
CA SER A 55 24.98 17.91 33.86
C SER A 55 24.65 18.73 35.12
N LEU A 56 23.44 18.60 35.69
CA LEU A 56 23.04 19.35 36.89
C LEU A 56 23.75 18.90 38.17
N VAL A 57 24.29 17.68 38.20
CA VAL A 57 24.93 17.09 39.40
C VAL A 57 26.46 17.16 39.36
N ASP A 58 27.02 17.90 38.38
CA ASP A 58 28.45 18.11 38.15
C ASP A 58 29.31 16.84 38.38
N PRO A 59 29.09 15.79 37.59
CA PRO A 59 29.70 14.50 37.85
C PRO A 59 31.21 14.52 37.60
N PRO A 60 31.99 13.71 38.34
CA PRO A 60 33.41 13.54 38.07
C PRO A 60 33.61 13.01 36.63
N GLY A 61 34.48 13.67 35.87
CA GLY A 61 34.68 13.41 34.43
C GLY A 61 34.06 14.45 33.49
N GLY A 62 33.48 15.54 34.02
CA GLY A 62 33.02 16.68 33.25
C GLY A 62 31.94 16.31 32.24
N LEU A 63 32.08 16.76 30.98
CA LEU A 63 31.06 16.55 29.94
C LEU A 63 30.92 15.09 29.47
N ILE A 64 31.86 14.20 29.80
CA ILE A 64 31.83 12.82 29.31
C ILE A 64 30.61 12.07 29.85
N LEU A 65 30.33 12.15 31.16
CA LEU A 65 29.22 11.41 31.76
C LEU A 65 27.84 11.91 31.28
N PRO A 66 27.57 13.22 31.19
CA PRO A 66 26.38 13.75 30.55
C PRO A 66 26.22 13.30 29.09
N LEU A 67 27.30 13.32 28.30
CA LEU A 67 27.26 12.89 26.89
C LEU A 67 26.91 11.41 26.78
N VAL A 68 27.55 10.55 27.57
CA VAL A 68 27.25 9.11 27.62
C VAL A 68 25.81 8.87 28.05
N ALA A 69 25.31 9.58 29.07
CA ALA A 69 23.93 9.46 29.52
C ALA A 69 22.93 9.88 28.45
N GLY A 70 23.16 11.01 27.77
CA GLY A 70 22.29 11.50 26.71
C GLY A 70 22.24 10.57 25.50
N ILE A 71 23.42 10.15 25.00
CA ILE A 71 23.52 9.20 23.89
C ILE A 71 22.92 7.86 24.27
N GLY A 72 23.25 7.34 25.45
CA GLY A 72 22.74 6.08 25.97
C GLY A 72 21.22 6.10 26.06
N LEU A 73 20.63 7.19 26.58
CA LEU A 73 19.18 7.33 26.68
C LEU A 73 18.51 7.43 25.30
N THR A 74 19.06 8.19 24.35
CA THR A 74 18.56 8.20 22.96
C THR A 74 18.59 6.81 22.33
N VAL A 75 19.69 6.07 22.49
CA VAL A 75 19.86 4.75 21.87
C VAL A 75 18.96 3.71 22.52
N VAL A 76 18.87 3.66 23.85
CA VAL A 76 18.05 2.68 24.58
C VAL A 76 16.57 2.95 24.36
N VAL A 77 16.12 4.19 24.60
CA VAL A 77 14.70 4.56 24.43
C VAL A 77 14.31 4.51 22.96
N GLY A 78 15.13 5.08 22.06
CA GLY A 78 14.88 5.05 20.63
C GLY A 78 14.92 3.64 20.05
N GLY A 79 15.80 2.78 20.56
CA GLY A 79 15.88 1.36 20.20
C GLY A 79 14.62 0.58 20.60
N TYR A 80 14.13 0.79 21.81
CA TYR A 80 12.92 0.14 22.32
C TYR A 80 11.64 0.67 21.63
N LEU A 81 11.43 1.99 21.69
CA LEU A 81 10.25 2.63 21.12
C LEU A 81 10.21 2.54 19.60
N GLY A 82 11.37 2.64 18.94
CA GLY A 82 11.49 2.56 17.49
C GLY A 82 11.10 1.19 16.93
N ARG A 83 11.32 0.11 17.70
CA ARG A 83 10.79 -1.24 17.38
C ARG A 83 9.31 -1.34 17.73
N ARG A 84 8.93 -0.95 18.95
CA ARG A 84 7.58 -1.10 19.49
C ARG A 84 6.50 -0.38 18.67
N TYR A 85 6.86 0.75 18.07
CA TYR A 85 5.98 1.60 17.29
C TYR A 85 6.35 1.66 15.80
N PHE A 86 7.05 0.65 15.28
CA PHE A 86 7.33 0.48 13.84
C PHE A 86 8.12 1.61 13.16
N VAL A 87 8.76 2.52 13.90
CA VAL A 87 9.60 3.59 13.34
C VAL A 87 10.67 3.00 12.43
N PHE A 88 11.37 1.96 12.88
CA PHE A 88 12.43 1.34 12.10
C PHE A 88 11.93 0.63 10.85
N HIS A 89 10.73 0.04 10.92
CA HIS A 89 10.12 -0.59 9.75
C HIS A 89 9.79 0.46 8.68
N LEU A 90 9.24 1.61 9.08
CA LEU A 90 8.94 2.71 8.17
C LEU A 90 10.20 3.36 7.59
N MET A 91 11.26 3.47 8.39
CA MET A 91 12.56 3.92 7.91
C MET A 91 13.08 3.04 6.77
N ASP A 92 13.07 1.72 6.98
CA ASP A 92 13.48 0.75 5.95
C ASP A 92 12.58 0.84 4.72
N LEU A 93 11.27 1.01 4.92
CA LEU A 93 10.30 1.10 3.82
C LEU A 93 10.50 2.36 2.97
N TRP A 94 10.91 3.51 3.56
CA TRP A 94 11.12 4.75 2.80
C TRP A 94 12.42 4.65 2.00
N SER A 95 13.48 4.12 2.62
CA SER A 95 14.72 3.79 1.92
C SER A 95 14.48 2.83 0.77
N PHE A 96 13.70 1.77 0.99
CA PHE A 96 13.29 0.84 -0.06
C PHE A 96 12.59 1.56 -1.20
N SER A 97 11.58 2.38 -0.89
CA SER A 97 10.75 3.06 -1.90
C SER A 97 11.57 4.03 -2.74
N ARG A 98 12.52 4.72 -2.09
CA ARG A 98 13.45 5.65 -2.72
C ARG A 98 14.44 4.93 -3.64
N GLU A 99 15.05 3.83 -3.20
CA GLU A 99 15.93 3.07 -4.08
C GLU A 99 15.17 2.41 -5.24
N HIS A 100 13.94 1.93 -5.01
CA HIS A 100 13.09 1.37 -6.06
C HIS A 100 12.71 2.40 -7.13
N LEU A 101 12.26 3.60 -6.72
CA LEU A 101 11.85 4.64 -7.68
C LEU A 101 13.01 5.18 -8.51
N HIS A 102 14.24 5.16 -7.96
CA HIS A 102 15.47 5.50 -8.68
C HIS A 102 16.06 4.33 -9.48
N CYS A 103 15.36 3.18 -9.53
CA CYS A 103 15.80 1.97 -10.24
C CYS A 103 17.15 1.43 -9.74
N ARG A 104 17.44 1.57 -8.43
CA ARG A 104 18.69 1.13 -7.77
C ARG A 104 18.54 -0.16 -6.97
N ARG A 105 17.52 -0.96 -7.29
CA ARG A 105 17.23 -2.24 -6.66
C ARG A 105 17.22 -3.35 -7.70
N ALA A 106 18.40 -3.67 -8.24
CA ALA A 106 18.55 -4.76 -9.21
C ALA A 106 18.06 -6.11 -8.65
N ASP A 107 18.17 -6.31 -7.34
CA ASP A 107 17.63 -7.49 -6.64
C ASP A 107 16.09 -7.55 -6.70
N MET A 108 15.41 -6.42 -6.60
CA MET A 108 13.95 -6.36 -6.74
C MET A 108 13.52 -6.44 -8.20
N ASP A 109 14.25 -5.79 -9.11
CA ASP A 109 13.98 -5.88 -10.54
C ASP A 109 14.11 -7.33 -11.02
N ALA A 110 15.12 -8.07 -10.55
CA ALA A 110 15.27 -9.50 -10.81
C ALA A 110 14.13 -10.34 -10.22
N ARG A 111 13.65 -10.01 -9.02
CA ARG A 111 12.49 -10.69 -8.40
C ARG A 111 11.20 -10.46 -9.18
N LEU A 112 10.92 -9.21 -9.55
CA LEU A 112 9.75 -8.86 -10.37
C LEU A 112 9.83 -9.51 -11.75
N SER A 113 11.03 -9.58 -12.34
CA SER A 113 11.25 -10.32 -13.57
C SER A 113 10.92 -11.80 -13.40
N ALA A 114 11.47 -12.48 -12.39
CA ALA A 114 11.19 -13.89 -12.16
C ALA A 114 9.70 -14.17 -11.89
N TRP A 115 9.01 -13.28 -11.18
CA TRP A 115 7.56 -13.38 -10.99
C TRP A 115 6.77 -13.14 -12.28
N GLY A 116 7.22 -12.21 -13.12
CA GLY A 116 6.61 -11.98 -14.43
C GLY A 116 6.66 -13.23 -15.31
N ASP A 117 7.79 -13.95 -15.30
CA ASP A 117 7.96 -15.17 -16.09
C ASP A 117 7.05 -16.27 -15.56
N LEU A 118 7.08 -16.49 -14.24
CA LEU A 118 6.21 -17.45 -13.57
C LEU A 118 4.74 -17.19 -13.88
N ILE A 119 4.27 -15.95 -13.80
CA ILE A 119 2.87 -15.59 -14.05
C ILE A 119 2.53 -15.81 -15.52
N LYS A 120 3.36 -15.32 -16.44
CA LYS A 120 3.17 -15.46 -17.89
C LYS A 120 3.10 -16.93 -18.31
N ASP A 121 3.97 -17.79 -17.77
CA ASP A 121 3.96 -19.24 -18.02
C ASP A 121 2.69 -19.87 -17.44
N ARG A 122 2.31 -19.53 -16.20
CA ARG A 122 1.09 -20.08 -15.58
C ARG A 122 -0.18 -19.71 -16.33
N ILE A 123 -0.28 -18.47 -16.83
CA ILE A 123 -1.40 -18.03 -17.68
C ILE A 123 -1.42 -18.80 -19.01
N ALA A 124 -0.29 -19.37 -19.46
CA ALA A 124 -0.21 -20.19 -20.69
C ALA A 124 -0.76 -21.60 -20.49
N ASP A 125 -0.45 -22.18 -19.34
CA ASP A 125 -0.67 -23.60 -19.10
C ASP A 125 -2.11 -23.94 -18.70
N ALA A 126 -2.96 -22.93 -18.45
CA ALA A 126 -4.31 -23.13 -17.96
C ALA A 126 -5.29 -22.07 -18.48
N ASN A 127 -6.56 -22.48 -18.61
CA ASN A 127 -7.67 -21.59 -18.88
C ASN A 127 -8.25 -21.10 -17.55
N PHE A 128 -7.97 -19.85 -17.19
CA PHE A 128 -8.56 -19.17 -16.04
C PHE A 128 -9.74 -18.32 -16.49
N ASP A 129 -10.83 -18.34 -15.72
CA ASP A 129 -11.96 -17.41 -15.93
C ASP A 129 -11.55 -15.95 -15.66
N GLU A 130 -10.66 -15.76 -14.69
CA GLU A 130 -10.10 -14.45 -14.32
C GLU A 130 -8.67 -14.60 -13.78
N VAL A 131 -7.77 -13.72 -14.22
CA VAL A 131 -6.42 -13.58 -13.66
C VAL A 131 -6.33 -12.23 -12.96
N LEU A 132 -6.03 -12.26 -11.66
CA LEU A 132 -5.99 -11.07 -10.81
C LEU A 132 -4.59 -10.81 -10.26
N LEU A 133 -4.02 -9.65 -10.58
CA LEU A 133 -2.77 -9.16 -10.04
C LEU A 133 -3.07 -8.17 -8.89
N VAL A 134 -2.80 -8.59 -7.65
CA VAL A 134 -3.21 -7.87 -6.44
C VAL A 134 -2.02 -7.16 -5.76
N GLY A 135 -2.18 -5.86 -5.45
CA GLY A 135 -1.22 -5.08 -4.68
C GLY A 135 -1.86 -4.37 -3.49
N HIS A 136 -1.44 -4.71 -2.28
CA HIS A 136 -1.80 -3.99 -1.06
C HIS A 136 -0.68 -3.05 -0.60
N SER A 137 -1.02 -1.86 -0.09
CA SER A 137 -0.03 -0.95 0.51
C SER A 137 1.10 -0.58 -0.47
N THR A 138 2.36 -0.81 -0.10
CA THR A 138 3.53 -0.63 -0.98
C THR A 138 3.54 -1.62 -2.14
N GLY A 139 2.92 -2.78 -1.99
CA GLY A 139 2.66 -3.71 -3.08
C GLY A 139 1.83 -3.11 -4.20
N GLY A 140 1.07 -2.03 -3.95
CA GLY A 140 0.35 -1.30 -4.99
C GLY A 140 1.26 -0.64 -6.03
N ALA A 141 2.48 -0.22 -5.69
CA ALA A 141 3.47 0.21 -6.69
C ALA A 141 4.08 -1.01 -7.41
N MET A 142 4.43 -2.05 -6.65
CA MET A 142 5.09 -3.23 -7.20
C MET A 142 4.21 -4.01 -8.17
N ILE A 143 2.90 -4.09 -7.89
CA ILE A 143 1.96 -4.82 -8.74
C ILE A 143 1.76 -4.12 -10.08
N LEU A 144 1.83 -2.78 -10.12
CA LEU A 144 1.76 -2.01 -11.37
C LEU A 144 3.01 -2.25 -12.21
N ASP A 145 4.18 -2.29 -11.57
CA ASP A 145 5.43 -2.67 -12.24
C ASP A 145 5.37 -4.11 -12.79
N LEU A 146 4.87 -5.05 -11.99
CA LEU A 146 4.74 -6.45 -12.38
C LEU A 146 3.71 -6.65 -13.50
N ALA A 147 2.56 -5.98 -13.41
CA ALA A 147 1.50 -6.04 -14.41
C ALA A 147 2.03 -5.59 -15.77
N GLU A 148 2.82 -4.53 -15.83
CA GLU A 148 3.39 -4.06 -17.09
C GLU A 148 4.36 -5.09 -17.68
N LEU A 149 5.25 -5.65 -16.86
CA LEU A 149 6.17 -6.72 -17.28
C LEU A 149 5.44 -7.96 -17.81
N VAL A 150 4.36 -8.39 -17.15
CA VAL A 150 3.54 -9.51 -17.62
C VAL A 150 2.86 -9.17 -18.94
N GLY A 151 2.31 -7.96 -19.07
CA GLY A 151 1.67 -7.50 -20.30
C GLY A 151 2.63 -7.45 -21.49
N GLU A 152 3.80 -6.83 -21.31
CA GLU A 152 4.85 -6.74 -22.34
C GLU A 152 5.31 -8.13 -22.83
N ARG A 153 5.48 -9.08 -21.91
CA ARG A 153 5.91 -10.44 -22.26
C ARG A 153 4.85 -11.21 -23.03
N LEU A 154 3.59 -11.12 -22.58
CA LEU A 154 2.47 -11.74 -23.30
C LEU A 154 2.37 -11.16 -24.72
N GLU A 155 2.49 -9.84 -24.90
CA GLU A 155 2.50 -9.21 -26.23
C GLU A 155 3.65 -9.67 -27.11
N THR A 156 4.85 -9.75 -26.54
CA THR A 156 6.06 -10.19 -27.26
C THR A 156 5.93 -11.63 -27.76
N GLU A 157 5.24 -12.49 -27.01
CA GLU A 157 4.93 -13.87 -27.41
C GLU A 157 3.70 -13.99 -28.32
N GLY A 158 3.07 -12.87 -28.71
CA GLY A 158 1.85 -12.87 -29.54
C GLY A 158 0.61 -13.40 -28.81
N ARG A 159 0.62 -13.37 -27.48
CA ARG A 159 -0.44 -13.90 -26.62
C ARG A 159 -1.38 -12.78 -26.16
N ALA A 160 -2.62 -13.16 -25.87
CA ALA A 160 -3.62 -12.21 -25.38
C ALA A 160 -3.25 -11.68 -23.99
N VAL A 161 -3.18 -10.35 -23.84
CA VAL A 161 -3.03 -9.70 -22.54
C VAL A 161 -4.40 -9.59 -21.88
N ASN A 162 -4.78 -10.58 -21.06
CA ASN A 162 -6.06 -10.58 -20.38
C ASN A 162 -5.91 -10.90 -18.88
N PHE A 163 -5.63 -9.86 -18.10
CA PHE A 163 -5.65 -9.92 -16.64
C PHE A 163 -6.14 -8.59 -16.07
N LYS A 164 -6.50 -8.62 -14.79
CA LYS A 164 -6.98 -7.45 -14.05
C LYS A 164 -5.99 -7.08 -12.97
N VAL A 165 -5.87 -5.79 -12.69
CA VAL A 165 -5.05 -5.24 -11.63
C VAL A 165 -5.97 -4.75 -10.52
N LEU A 166 -5.72 -5.22 -9.31
CA LEU A 166 -6.39 -4.77 -8.10
C LEU A 166 -5.38 -4.12 -7.17
N THR A 167 -5.62 -2.88 -6.82
CA THR A 167 -4.87 -2.18 -5.79
C THR A 167 -5.77 -1.80 -4.63
N VAL A 168 -5.33 -2.12 -3.41
CA VAL A 168 -6.14 -1.95 -2.19
C VAL A 168 -5.34 -1.24 -1.12
N GLY A 169 -5.85 -0.11 -0.63
CA GLY A 169 -5.09 0.73 0.30
C GLY A 169 -3.72 1.11 -0.27
N SER A 170 -3.62 1.37 -1.58
CA SER A 170 -2.35 1.52 -2.27
C SER A 170 -1.57 2.74 -1.78
N THR A 171 -0.25 2.59 -1.76
CA THR A 171 0.70 3.69 -1.60
C THR A 171 1.47 3.97 -2.89
N SER A 172 0.96 3.58 -4.05
CA SER A 172 1.61 3.78 -5.36
C SER A 172 2.03 5.23 -5.60
N LEU A 173 1.22 6.21 -5.17
CA LEU A 173 1.54 7.63 -5.26
C LEU A 173 2.76 8.07 -4.44
N LYS A 174 3.19 7.30 -3.43
CA LYS A 174 4.48 7.50 -2.75
C LYS A 174 5.64 7.40 -3.73
N VAL A 175 5.51 6.57 -4.76
CA VAL A 175 6.49 6.42 -5.84
C VAL A 175 6.16 7.41 -6.96
N ALA A 176 4.94 7.37 -7.50
CA ALA A 176 4.59 8.05 -8.74
C ALA A 176 4.67 9.60 -8.67
N LEU A 177 4.45 10.20 -7.49
CA LEU A 177 4.56 11.65 -7.29
C LEU A 177 6.01 12.17 -7.28
N HIS A 178 6.99 11.28 -7.11
CA HIS A 178 8.39 11.68 -7.10
C HIS A 178 8.87 12.01 -8.53
N PRO A 179 9.55 13.15 -8.78
CA PRO A 179 9.95 13.53 -10.12
C PRO A 179 10.87 12.49 -10.79
N ALA A 180 11.70 11.78 -10.03
CA ALA A 180 12.56 10.73 -10.57
C ALA A 180 11.85 9.42 -10.98
N ALA A 181 10.55 9.24 -10.64
CA ALA A 181 9.80 8.00 -10.89
C ALA A 181 9.36 7.80 -12.36
N ASN A 182 10.26 8.07 -13.32
CA ASN A 182 10.00 7.98 -14.74
C ASN A 182 9.60 6.56 -15.16
N ARG A 183 10.30 5.53 -14.68
CA ARG A 183 9.99 4.12 -14.98
C ARG A 183 8.58 3.75 -14.52
N ALA A 184 8.22 4.07 -13.29
CA ALA A 184 6.90 3.77 -12.75
C ALA A 184 5.79 4.44 -13.57
N ARG A 185 5.97 5.73 -13.93
CA ARG A 185 5.00 6.45 -14.77
C ARG A 185 4.90 5.89 -16.18
N ALA A 186 6.02 5.59 -16.82
CA ALA A 186 6.05 4.97 -18.15
C ALA A 186 5.31 3.63 -18.15
N ARG A 187 5.51 2.81 -17.12
CA ARG A 187 4.81 1.53 -16.98
C ARG A 187 3.32 1.67 -16.77
N MET A 188 2.91 2.60 -15.91
CA MET A 188 1.49 2.94 -15.74
C MET A 188 0.87 3.38 -17.08
N ALA A 189 1.54 4.24 -17.84
CA ALA A 189 1.08 4.68 -19.15
C ALA A 189 0.94 3.50 -20.14
N ALA A 190 1.91 2.58 -20.16
CA ALA A 190 1.86 1.38 -20.98
C ALA A 190 0.74 0.41 -20.57
N LEU A 191 0.34 0.36 -19.30
CA LEU A 191 -0.85 -0.40 -18.90
C LEU A 191 -2.13 0.18 -19.50
N ALA A 192 -2.22 1.50 -19.62
CA ALA A 192 -3.40 2.17 -20.15
C ALA A 192 -3.61 1.94 -21.66
N THR A 193 -2.54 1.67 -22.43
CA THR A 193 -2.65 1.34 -23.87
C THR A 193 -3.23 -0.06 -24.11
N ARG A 194 -3.14 -0.96 -23.13
CA ARG A 194 -3.64 -2.33 -23.20
C ARG A 194 -5.12 -2.35 -22.82
N MET A 195 -5.98 -2.25 -23.82
CA MET A 195 -7.42 -2.03 -23.65
C MET A 195 -8.14 -3.18 -22.95
N GLN A 196 -7.54 -4.37 -22.87
CA GLN A 196 -8.10 -5.52 -22.17
C GLN A 196 -7.78 -5.50 -20.67
N ILE A 197 -6.68 -4.86 -20.25
CA ILE A 197 -6.36 -4.71 -18.83
C ILE A 197 -7.41 -3.82 -18.17
N ARG A 198 -7.92 -4.27 -17.04
CA ARG A 198 -8.76 -3.48 -16.12
C ARG A 198 -7.95 -3.19 -14.86
N TRP A 199 -8.07 -1.98 -14.33
CA TRP A 199 -7.43 -1.60 -13.08
C TRP A 199 -8.47 -1.01 -12.13
N ILE A 200 -8.68 -1.67 -10.98
CA ILE A 200 -9.57 -1.20 -9.91
C ILE A 200 -8.75 -0.87 -8.66
N GLU A 201 -9.03 0.30 -8.07
CA GLU A 201 -8.38 0.81 -6.86
C GLU A 201 -9.43 1.02 -5.75
N PHE A 202 -9.25 0.37 -4.60
CA PHE A 202 -10.09 0.57 -3.41
C PHE A 202 -9.40 1.42 -2.35
N GLN A 203 -10.11 2.44 -1.87
CA GLN A 203 -9.59 3.44 -0.95
C GLN A 203 -10.52 3.64 0.26
N ALA A 204 -9.98 3.99 1.43
CA ALA A 204 -10.80 4.19 2.63
C ALA A 204 -10.42 5.48 3.33
N LEU A 205 -11.42 6.27 3.73
CA LEU A 205 -11.19 7.55 4.43
C LEU A 205 -10.47 7.36 5.76
N THR A 206 -10.77 6.26 6.45
CA THR A 206 -10.25 5.95 7.78
C THR A 206 -8.81 5.43 7.75
N ASP A 207 -8.33 5.01 6.59
CA ASP A 207 -6.94 4.64 6.39
C ASP A 207 -6.12 5.89 6.09
N ILE A 208 -5.17 6.21 6.98
CA ILE A 208 -4.28 7.36 6.80
C ILE A 208 -3.06 7.04 5.92
N ILE A 209 -2.85 5.75 5.62
CA ILE A 209 -1.69 5.24 4.89
C ILE A 209 -1.98 5.21 3.38
N ASN A 210 -3.24 5.15 2.95
CA ASN A 210 -3.58 5.25 1.54
C ASN A 210 -3.93 6.68 1.12
N PHE A 211 -3.98 6.92 -0.19
CA PHE A 211 -4.39 8.20 -0.76
C PHE A 211 -5.89 8.20 -1.05
N TYR A 212 -6.70 8.66 -0.09
CA TYR A 212 -8.17 8.71 -0.22
C TYR A 212 -8.67 9.76 -1.22
N LYS A 213 -9.56 9.35 -2.14
CA LYS A 213 -10.13 10.16 -3.23
C LYS A 213 -9.06 10.77 -4.15
N CYS A 214 -8.00 10.01 -4.37
CA CYS A 214 -6.88 10.42 -5.20
C CYS A 214 -6.79 9.47 -6.39
N ASP A 215 -6.88 9.97 -7.61
CA ASP A 215 -6.61 9.19 -8.83
C ASP A 215 -5.09 8.99 -8.98
N PRO A 216 -4.56 7.77 -8.75
CA PRO A 216 -3.13 7.54 -8.82
C PRO A 216 -2.56 7.73 -10.23
N TYR A 217 -3.36 7.53 -11.29
CA TYR A 217 -2.93 7.68 -12.67
C TYR A 217 -2.88 9.16 -13.06
N ALA A 218 -3.98 9.89 -12.83
CA ALA A 218 -4.04 11.32 -13.14
C ALA A 218 -3.04 12.13 -12.29
N LEU A 219 -2.90 11.83 -10.99
CA LEU A 219 -1.93 12.51 -10.11
C LEU A 219 -0.48 12.17 -10.43
N ALA A 220 -0.22 11.07 -11.13
CA ALA A 220 1.09 10.79 -11.71
C ALA A 220 1.40 11.67 -12.93
N GLY A 221 0.48 12.56 -13.33
CA GLY A 221 0.62 13.43 -14.50
C GLY A 221 0.35 12.74 -15.82
N LEU A 222 -0.39 11.62 -15.80
CA LEU A 222 -0.69 10.81 -16.98
C LEU A 222 -2.12 11.06 -17.47
N THR A 223 -2.29 10.93 -18.79
CA THR A 223 -3.58 10.95 -19.47
C THR A 223 -3.72 9.70 -20.35
N HIS A 224 -4.94 9.39 -20.77
CA HIS A 224 -5.23 8.26 -21.67
C HIS A 224 -6.52 8.52 -22.47
N ASP A 225 -6.68 7.85 -23.61
CA ASP A 225 -7.87 7.98 -24.47
C ASP A 225 -8.96 6.94 -24.19
N ARG A 226 -8.82 6.16 -23.12
CA ARG A 226 -9.81 5.16 -22.72
C ARG A 226 -11.15 5.83 -22.39
N ARG A 227 -12.25 5.23 -22.85
CA ARG A 227 -13.61 5.66 -22.53
C ARG A 227 -13.95 5.52 -21.04
N GLU A 228 -13.43 4.47 -20.41
CA GLU A 228 -13.61 4.19 -18.98
C GLU A 228 -12.45 4.76 -18.16
N ALA A 229 -12.72 5.10 -16.90
CA ALA A 229 -11.70 5.52 -15.95
C ALA A 229 -10.62 4.44 -15.75
N PHE A 230 -9.37 4.85 -15.60
CA PHE A 230 -8.24 3.94 -15.38
C PHE A 230 -7.25 4.56 -14.37
N PRO A 231 -7.29 4.13 -13.09
CA PRO A 231 -8.14 3.08 -12.54
C PRO A 231 -9.61 3.49 -12.34
N GLN A 232 -10.49 2.50 -12.30
CA GLN A 232 -11.80 2.64 -11.68
C GLN A 232 -11.63 2.68 -10.16
N GLN A 233 -12.12 3.72 -9.52
CA GLN A 233 -11.86 3.97 -8.10
C GLN A 233 -13.11 3.80 -7.24
N TYR A 234 -13.00 3.04 -6.16
CA TYR A 234 -14.09 2.84 -5.21
C TYR A 234 -13.67 3.18 -3.79
N GLN A 235 -14.61 3.76 -3.03
CA GLN A 235 -14.38 4.10 -1.64
C GLN A 235 -15.05 3.09 -0.70
N VAL A 236 -14.23 2.40 0.08
CA VAL A 236 -14.63 1.43 1.09
C VAL A 236 -14.84 2.15 2.42
N ARG A 237 -15.94 1.82 3.10
CA ARG A 237 -16.26 2.37 4.42
C ARG A 237 -16.20 1.26 5.47
N PHE A 238 -15.08 1.17 6.18
CA PHE A 238 -14.89 0.11 7.20
C PHE A 238 -15.94 0.09 8.32
N ARG A 239 -16.61 1.22 8.59
CA ARG A 239 -17.73 1.27 9.54
C ARG A 239 -18.97 0.48 9.05
N GLU A 240 -19.17 0.40 7.74
CA GLU A 240 -20.29 -0.36 7.13
C GLU A 240 -19.90 -1.83 6.94
N MET A 241 -18.61 -2.08 6.68
CA MET A 241 -18.01 -3.40 6.46
C MET A 241 -17.85 -4.25 7.75
N LEU A 242 -17.86 -3.60 8.90
CA LEU A 242 -17.57 -4.24 10.19
C LEU A 242 -18.68 -4.02 11.20
N GLU A 243 -18.83 -4.99 12.09
CA GLU A 243 -19.67 -4.89 13.27
C GLU A 243 -19.20 -3.72 14.13
N PRO A 244 -20.10 -2.91 14.72
CA PRO A 244 -19.72 -1.72 15.47
C PRO A 244 -18.72 -2.00 16.59
N ALA A 245 -18.82 -3.15 17.25
CA ALA A 245 -17.89 -3.57 18.30
C ALA A 245 -16.46 -3.81 17.76
N ILE A 246 -16.34 -4.45 16.60
CA ILE A 246 -15.05 -4.70 15.93
C ILE A 246 -14.46 -3.39 15.43
N TYR A 247 -15.26 -2.55 14.76
CA TYR A 247 -14.81 -1.25 14.28
C TYR A 247 -14.29 -0.37 15.42
N ARG A 248 -15.00 -0.31 16.56
CA ARG A 248 -14.54 0.43 17.75
C ARG A 248 -13.17 -0.04 18.26
N ARG A 249 -12.89 -1.34 18.18
CA ARG A 249 -11.62 -1.94 18.62
C ARG A 249 -10.46 -1.57 17.70
N ILE A 250 -10.69 -1.52 16.38
CA ILE A 250 -9.60 -1.33 15.42
C ILE A 250 -9.35 0.13 15.02
N LYS A 251 -10.37 1.01 15.05
CA LYS A 251 -10.33 2.35 14.40
C LYS A 251 -9.20 3.30 14.84
N ARG A 252 -8.55 3.03 15.99
CA ARG A 252 -7.42 3.83 16.52
C ARG A 252 -6.06 3.22 16.21
N ASN A 253 -6.01 1.98 15.73
CA ASN A 253 -4.79 1.32 15.32
C ASN A 253 -4.66 1.47 13.79
N PHE A 254 -3.91 2.49 13.36
CA PHE A 254 -3.80 2.85 11.94
C PHE A 254 -3.28 1.70 11.07
N PHE A 255 -2.30 0.92 11.54
CA PHE A 255 -1.84 -0.28 10.82
C PHE A 255 -2.94 -1.33 10.72
N ARG A 256 -3.67 -1.61 11.81
CA ARG A 256 -4.77 -2.57 11.75
C ARG A 256 -5.87 -2.13 10.80
N VAL A 257 -6.20 -0.84 10.78
CA VAL A 257 -7.14 -0.24 9.82
C VAL A 257 -6.63 -0.38 8.40
N HIS A 258 -5.35 -0.11 8.14
CA HIS A 258 -4.74 -0.25 6.81
C HIS A 258 -4.73 -1.70 6.31
N TYR A 259 -4.47 -2.67 7.19
CA TYR A 259 -4.56 -4.10 6.87
C TYR A 259 -6.00 -4.62 6.77
N GLN A 260 -7.01 -3.81 7.11
CA GLN A 260 -8.40 -4.23 7.04
C GLN A 260 -8.88 -4.45 5.61
N PHE A 261 -8.25 -3.82 4.60
CA PHE A 261 -8.49 -4.13 3.19
C PHE A 261 -8.33 -5.61 2.89
N ILE A 262 -7.26 -6.24 3.38
CA ILE A 262 -6.96 -7.66 3.13
C ILE A 262 -7.39 -8.57 4.28
N SER A 263 -8.29 -8.11 5.13
CA SER A 263 -8.82 -8.88 6.26
C SER A 263 -10.29 -9.22 6.03
N ALA A 264 -10.76 -10.27 6.70
CA ALA A 264 -12.15 -10.68 6.60
C ALA A 264 -13.10 -9.58 7.09
N ASN A 265 -14.25 -9.51 6.43
CA ASN A 265 -15.37 -8.68 6.84
C ASN A 265 -16.18 -9.41 7.91
N SER A 266 -16.87 -8.64 8.76
CA SER A 266 -17.85 -9.21 9.70
C SER A 266 -19.29 -8.84 9.35
N ARG A 267 -19.48 -8.02 8.32
CA ARG A 267 -20.78 -7.68 7.73
C ARG A 267 -20.66 -7.80 6.22
N GLN A 268 -21.77 -8.21 5.60
CA GLN A 268 -21.92 -8.18 4.16
C GLN A 268 -21.69 -6.76 3.63
N TYR A 269 -20.81 -6.64 2.64
CA TYR A 269 -20.43 -5.37 2.02
C TYR A 269 -20.01 -5.61 0.56
N PHE A 270 -20.15 -4.62 -0.31
CA PHE A 270 -19.82 -4.77 -1.74
C PHE A 270 -18.33 -5.07 -1.98
N TYR A 271 -17.48 -4.65 -1.05
CA TYR A 271 -16.05 -4.98 -1.03
C TYR A 271 -15.81 -6.09 0.00
N ASP A 272 -15.38 -7.26 -0.45
CA ASP A 272 -14.87 -8.35 0.38
C ASP A 272 -13.64 -8.97 -0.30
N PHE A 273 -12.48 -8.87 0.32
CA PHE A 273 -11.20 -9.25 -0.30
C PHE A 273 -11.13 -10.73 -0.68
N PHE A 274 -11.63 -11.61 0.18
CA PHE A 274 -11.58 -13.04 -0.07
C PHE A 274 -12.55 -13.44 -1.15
N MET A 275 -13.73 -12.83 -1.19
CA MET A 275 -14.65 -13.07 -2.28
C MET A 275 -14.17 -12.47 -3.61
N ILE A 276 -13.47 -11.34 -3.59
CA ILE A 276 -12.85 -10.79 -4.81
C ILE A 276 -11.76 -11.73 -5.35
N CYS A 277 -10.96 -12.34 -4.47
CA CYS A 277 -9.84 -13.18 -4.91
C CYS A 277 -10.23 -14.64 -5.17
N CYS A 278 -11.25 -15.16 -4.47
CA CYS A 278 -11.57 -16.58 -4.43
C CYS A 278 -13.07 -16.88 -4.66
N GLY A 279 -13.89 -15.86 -4.91
CA GLY A 279 -15.32 -16.00 -5.17
C GLY A 279 -15.62 -16.33 -6.63
N THR A 280 -16.91 -16.43 -6.96
CA THR A 280 -17.39 -16.87 -8.28
C THR A 280 -17.76 -15.71 -9.21
N ARG A 281 -17.39 -14.48 -8.87
CA ARG A 281 -17.82 -13.26 -9.53
C ARG A 281 -16.61 -12.41 -9.88
N SER A 282 -16.69 -11.67 -10.97
CA SER A 282 -15.56 -10.93 -11.49
C SER A 282 -15.26 -9.66 -10.67
N LEU A 283 -14.04 -9.16 -10.77
CA LEU A 283 -13.59 -7.97 -10.05
C LEU A 283 -14.51 -6.74 -10.25
N GLU A 284 -15.05 -6.53 -11.47
CA GLU A 284 -15.91 -5.40 -11.82
C GLU A 284 -17.26 -5.42 -11.10
N GLU A 285 -17.68 -6.57 -10.58
CA GLU A 285 -18.89 -6.69 -9.78
C GLU A 285 -18.71 -6.14 -8.36
N ALA A 286 -17.48 -5.95 -7.88
CA ALA A 286 -17.17 -5.42 -6.55
C ALA A 286 -17.29 -3.88 -6.50
N ARG A 287 -18.50 -3.35 -6.75
CA ARG A 287 -18.79 -1.92 -6.82
C ARG A 287 -19.97 -1.50 -5.92
N PRO A 288 -20.05 -0.25 -5.44
CA PRO A 288 -21.17 0.20 -4.63
C PRO A 288 -22.53 -0.10 -5.30
N GLY A 289 -23.48 -0.64 -4.52
CA GLY A 289 -24.80 -1.01 -5.01
C GLY A 289 -24.90 -2.41 -5.62
N SER A 290 -23.80 -3.14 -5.81
CA SER A 290 -23.88 -4.59 -6.01
C SER A 290 -24.15 -5.29 -4.67
N MET A 291 -24.90 -6.40 -4.72
CA MET A 291 -24.92 -7.31 -3.57
C MET A 291 -23.50 -7.80 -3.31
N PRO A 292 -23.13 -8.09 -2.04
CA PRO A 292 -21.90 -8.81 -1.74
C PRO A 292 -21.81 -10.05 -2.64
N LEU A 293 -20.60 -10.51 -2.95
CA LEU A 293 -20.32 -11.57 -3.91
C LEU A 293 -20.91 -12.96 -3.57
N ILE A 294 -21.86 -13.05 -2.64
CA ILE A 294 -22.57 -14.25 -2.22
C ILE A 294 -23.94 -14.28 -2.91
N ASP A 295 -24.01 -14.96 -4.05
CA ASP A 295 -25.28 -15.39 -4.64
C ASP A 295 -25.66 -16.81 -4.16
N GLY A 296 -25.49 -17.03 -2.85
CA GLY A 296 -25.71 -18.31 -2.20
C GLY A 296 -27.11 -18.47 -1.60
N GLU A 297 -27.75 -17.39 -1.17
CA GLU A 297 -29.04 -17.50 -0.46
C GLU A 297 -30.22 -17.75 -1.39
N GLN A 298 -30.19 -17.27 -2.64
CA GLN A 298 -31.28 -17.56 -3.59
C GLN A 298 -31.26 -19.02 -4.05
N ARG A 299 -30.07 -19.60 -4.32
CA ARG A 299 -29.94 -21.01 -4.71
C ARG A 299 -30.21 -22.00 -3.57
N TRP A 300 -29.80 -21.68 -2.34
CA TRP A 300 -30.12 -22.53 -1.18
C TRP A 300 -31.60 -22.48 -0.79
N ALA A 301 -32.26 -21.32 -0.92
CA ALA A 301 -33.70 -21.20 -0.66
C ALA A 301 -34.56 -21.88 -1.74
N GLU A 302 -34.15 -21.86 -3.00
CA GLU A 302 -34.85 -22.57 -4.09
C GLU A 302 -34.66 -24.09 -4.02
N HIS A 303 -33.43 -24.58 -3.75
CA HIS A 303 -33.15 -26.02 -3.61
C HIS A 303 -33.88 -26.66 -2.42
N ASN A 304 -34.13 -25.89 -1.35
CA ASN A 304 -34.90 -26.35 -0.21
C ASN A 304 -36.42 -26.14 -0.36
N ARG A 305 -36.90 -25.32 -1.31
CA ARG A 305 -38.34 -25.22 -1.64
C ARG A 305 -38.79 -26.35 -2.56
N THR A 306 -37.95 -26.78 -3.50
CA THR A 306 -38.29 -27.88 -4.42
C THR A 306 -38.27 -29.26 -3.75
N LYS A 307 -37.55 -29.41 -2.61
CA LYS A 307 -37.56 -30.64 -1.81
C LYS A 307 -38.74 -30.78 -0.84
N VAL A 308 -39.52 -29.72 -0.59
CA VAL A 308 -40.67 -29.76 0.34
C VAL A 308 -41.99 -30.10 -0.37
N HIS A 309 -41.99 -30.25 -1.70
CA HIS A 309 -43.17 -30.61 -2.49
C HIS A 309 -43.18 -32.04 -3.04
N HIS A 310 -42.20 -32.86 -2.66
CA HIS A 310 -42.18 -34.30 -2.91
C HIS A 310 -41.80 -35.02 -1.62
N ASP A 311 -42.73 -35.03 -0.66
CA ASP A 311 -42.91 -36.07 0.36
C ASP A 311 -44.38 -36.02 0.82
#